data_AF-A0A183UUB0-F1
#
_entry.id   AF-A0A183UUB0-F1
#
_cell.length_a   1.000
_cell.length_b   1.000
_cell.length_c   1.000
_cell.angle_alpha   90.00
_cell.angle_beta   90.00
_cell.angle_gamma   90.00
#
_symmetry.space_group_name_H-M   'P 1'
#
loop_
_entity.id
_entity.type
_entity.pdbx_description
1 polymer ?
#
loop_
_entity_poly.entity_id
_entity_poly.type
_entity_poly.pdbx_seq_one_letter_code
_entity_poly.pdbx_strand_id
1 'polypeptide(L)'
;MCYSSRFEYLDGGQSLRGYTVQKVHEAAYDCHVLANDRSEWVSRVSLVVQDCDTEENELKAYKNDRNPCQYGACVVEPFPTDNTLHYLKCSCVPQYTGEFCDLLVEGALIRELINFSPFAGHMFTFFCVFLFYFCCRHRDSKPKISLVDEVPDAPRTIDDPKILYPAALLPETEEEPREEELDGFTVTRLLQELQKS
;
A
#
# COMPACT_ATOMS: atom_id res chain seq x y z
N MET A 1 52.37 9.32 15.59
CA MET A 1 52.14 8.00 16.21
C MET A 1 50.68 7.92 16.60
N CYS A 2 49.98 6.89 16.11
CA CYS A 2 48.57 6.67 16.44
C CYS A 2 48.45 5.64 17.55
N TYR A 3 47.66 5.92 18.58
CA TYR A 3 47.45 5.01 19.70
C TYR A 3 45.99 5.03 20.16
N SER A 4 45.56 3.89 20.71
CA SER A 4 44.32 3.77 21.46
C SER A 4 44.67 3.59 22.93
N SER A 5 43.88 4.19 23.81
CA SER A 5 44.03 3.98 25.27
C SER A 5 43.78 2.52 25.69
N ARG A 6 43.25 1.67 24.81
CA ARG A 6 42.84 0.29 25.11
C ARG A 6 43.58 -0.81 24.32
N PHE A 7 44.40 -0.48 23.33
CA PHE A 7 45.04 -1.48 22.47
C PHE A 7 46.46 -1.07 22.03
N GLU A 8 47.36 -2.04 21.98
CA GLU A 8 48.74 -1.92 21.51
C GLU A 8 48.81 -2.29 20.02
N TYR A 9 49.55 -1.52 19.21
CA TYR A 9 49.57 -1.67 17.74
C TYR A 9 50.89 -2.20 17.19
N LEU A 10 50.77 -3.05 16.17
CA LEU A 10 51.85 -3.54 15.32
C LEU A 10 52.20 -2.51 14.23
N ASP A 11 53.47 -2.51 13.81
CA ASP A 11 54.02 -1.75 12.66
C ASP A 11 54.20 -0.23 12.80
N GLY A 12 55.11 0.19 13.71
CA GLY A 12 55.82 1.47 13.57
C GLY A 12 55.00 2.76 13.73
N GLY A 13 53.72 2.67 14.09
CA GLY A 13 52.91 3.79 14.59
C GLY A 13 52.37 4.77 13.55
N GLN A 14 52.44 4.47 12.24
CA GLN A 14 51.95 5.36 11.17
C GLN A 14 50.63 4.92 10.51
N SER A 15 50.29 3.64 10.52
CA SER A 15 49.07 3.12 9.88
C SER A 15 48.40 2.09 10.79
N LEU A 16 47.12 2.29 11.06
CA LEU A 16 46.26 1.32 11.75
C LEU A 16 45.57 0.44 10.71
N ARG A 17 45.79 -0.87 10.69
CA ARG A 17 44.97 -1.81 9.92
C ARG A 17 44.29 -2.80 10.85
N GLY A 18 42.97 -2.76 10.87
CA GLY A 18 42.14 -3.79 11.48
C GLY A 18 41.44 -4.57 10.37
N TYR A 19 41.53 -5.90 10.43
CA TYR A 19 40.62 -6.79 9.72
C TYR A 19 39.57 -7.25 10.75
N THR A 20 38.29 -7.31 10.35
CA THR A 20 37.18 -7.81 11.20
C THR A 20 36.98 -7.05 12.52
N VAL A 21 36.69 -5.75 12.45
CA VAL A 21 36.44 -4.91 13.64
C VAL A 21 35.13 -5.31 14.34
N GLN A 22 35.25 -5.81 15.57
CA GLN A 22 34.13 -6.12 16.47
C GLN A 22 33.84 -5.05 17.53
N LYS A 23 32.71 -5.20 18.24
CA LYS A 23 32.25 -4.29 19.30
C LYS A 23 33.30 -4.00 20.37
N VAL A 24 34.15 -4.96 20.70
CA VAL A 24 35.26 -4.79 21.66
C VAL A 24 36.29 -3.74 21.22
N HIS A 25 36.39 -3.46 19.92
CA HIS A 25 37.30 -2.48 19.34
C HIS A 25 36.68 -1.08 19.20
N GLU A 26 35.43 -0.90 19.65
CA GLU A 26 34.77 0.41 19.71
C GLU A 26 35.53 1.32 20.67
N ALA A 27 36.18 2.34 20.11
CA ALA A 27 37.02 3.27 20.84
C ALA A 27 37.29 4.54 20.01
N ALA A 28 37.81 5.56 20.68
CA ALA A 28 38.46 6.69 20.03
C ALA A 28 39.94 6.38 19.82
N TYR A 29 40.40 6.57 18.59
CA TYR A 29 41.78 6.41 18.16
C TYR A 29 42.38 7.79 17.93
N ASP A 30 43.47 8.09 18.63
CA ASP A 30 44.14 9.38 18.53
C ASP A 30 45.46 9.23 17.77
N CYS A 31 45.61 9.99 16.69
CA CYS A 31 46.83 10.12 15.92
C CYS A 31 47.52 11.43 16.26
N HIS A 32 48.69 11.31 16.89
CA HIS A 32 49.50 12.44 17.31
C HIS A 32 50.63 12.68 16.30
N VAL A 33 50.74 13.88 15.75
CA VAL A 33 51.83 14.30 14.86
C VAL A 33 52.58 15.43 15.54
N LEU A 34 53.83 15.16 15.92
CA LEU A 34 54.74 16.14 16.48
C LEU A 34 55.32 16.99 15.35
N ALA A 35 55.08 18.30 15.38
CA ALA A 35 55.70 19.24 14.46
C ALA A 35 57.04 19.77 15.02
N ASN A 36 57.90 20.25 14.13
CA ASN A 36 59.27 20.68 14.46
C ASN A 36 59.32 21.88 15.43
N ASP A 37 58.23 22.63 15.56
CA ASP A 37 58.07 23.81 16.40
C ASP A 37 57.56 23.50 17.82
N ARG A 38 57.62 22.22 18.24
CA ARG A 38 57.05 21.71 19.51
C ARG A 38 55.52 21.80 19.58
N SER A 39 54.85 22.09 18.46
CA SER A 39 53.40 21.94 18.38
C SER A 39 53.03 20.47 18.15
N GLU A 40 51.92 20.04 18.74
CA GLU A 40 51.38 18.70 18.56
C GLU A 40 50.02 18.80 17.89
N TRP A 41 49.87 18.11 16.78
CA TRP A 41 48.62 18.00 16.05
C TRP A 41 47.97 16.67 16.40
N VAL A 42 46.73 16.73 16.89
CA VAL A 42 45.97 15.53 17.28
C VAL A 42 44.79 15.37 16.33
N SER A 43 44.74 14.23 15.65
CA SER A 43 43.58 13.79 14.88
C SER A 43 42.89 12.65 15.61
N ARG A 44 41.61 12.83 15.96
CA ARG A 44 40.81 11.84 16.68
C ARG A 44 39.81 11.19 15.73
N VAL A 45 39.84 9.87 15.66
CA VAL A 45 38.91 9.04 14.88
C VAL A 45 38.08 8.19 15.83
N SER A 46 36.76 8.37 15.84
CA SER A 46 35.87 7.54 16.63
C SER A 46 35.40 6.35 15.80
N LEU A 47 35.75 5.13 16.24
CA LEU A 47 35.23 3.90 15.63
C LEU A 47 33.99 3.48 16.39
N VAL A 48 32.85 3.43 15.71
CA VAL A 48 31.58 2.95 16.27
C VAL A 48 31.24 1.66 15.56
N VAL A 49 31.08 0.58 16.31
CA VAL A 49 30.76 -0.73 15.75
C VAL A 49 29.28 -1.00 16.01
N GLN A 50 28.55 -1.19 14.92
CA GLN A 50 27.13 -1.49 15.00
C GLN A 50 26.92 -2.97 15.26
N ASP A 51 25.91 -3.25 16.08
CA ASP A 51 25.44 -4.59 16.34
C ASP A 51 24.13 -4.80 15.58
N CYS A 52 24.15 -5.74 14.63
CA CYS A 52 22.97 -6.11 13.86
C CYS A 52 22.18 -7.26 14.52
N ASP A 53 22.71 -7.87 15.59
CA ASP A 53 22.16 -9.07 16.21
C ASP A 53 21.61 -8.75 17.61
N THR A 54 20.49 -8.03 17.66
CA THR A 54 19.72 -7.92 18.92
C THR A 54 18.34 -8.54 18.73
N GLU A 55 18.21 -9.78 19.20
CA GLU A 55 16.95 -10.55 19.29
C GLU A 55 15.81 -9.77 19.97
N GLU A 56 16.14 -8.75 20.77
CA GLU A 56 15.16 -7.96 21.51
C GLU A 56 14.33 -6.97 20.66
N ASN A 57 14.62 -6.77 19.36
CA ASN A 57 13.76 -5.96 18.50
C ASN A 57 13.90 -6.36 17.03
N GLU A 58 12.95 -7.14 16.51
CA GLU A 58 12.74 -7.35 15.07
C GLU A 58 12.69 -6.01 14.31
N LEU A 59 12.22 -4.94 14.96
CA LEU A 59 12.17 -3.58 14.41
C LEU A 59 13.52 -2.86 14.30
N LYS A 60 14.58 -3.31 14.98
CA LYS A 60 15.92 -2.69 14.88
C LYS A 60 16.70 -3.14 13.65
N ALA A 61 16.50 -4.38 13.19
CA ALA A 61 17.09 -4.86 11.94
C ALA A 61 16.53 -4.09 10.71
N TYR A 62 15.23 -3.76 10.73
CA TYR A 62 14.57 -2.98 9.66
C TYR A 62 14.74 -1.45 9.80
N LYS A 63 15.12 -0.96 10.99
CA LYS A 63 15.22 0.48 11.30
C LYS A 63 16.59 0.86 11.84
N ASN A 64 17.63 0.20 11.32
CA ASN A 64 18.99 0.66 11.50
C ASN A 64 19.25 1.76 10.46
N ASP A 65 19.20 3.03 10.87
CA ASP A 65 19.43 4.21 10.01
C ASP A 65 20.83 4.20 9.36
N ARG A 66 21.72 3.33 9.83
CA ARG A 66 23.07 3.10 9.29
C ARG A 66 23.27 1.67 8.78
N ASN A 67 22.17 0.95 8.51
CA ASN A 67 22.24 -0.35 7.85
C ASN A 67 22.96 -0.18 6.51
N PRO A 68 24.12 -0.83 6.30
CA PRO A 68 24.81 -0.73 5.03
C PRO A 68 24.06 -1.43 3.90
N CYS A 69 23.09 -2.31 4.20
CA CYS A 69 22.30 -3.03 3.23
C CYS A 69 21.13 -2.18 2.72
N GLN A 70 21.14 -1.80 1.44
CA GLN A 70 20.12 -0.93 0.86
C GLN A 70 18.76 -1.64 0.68
N TYR A 71 18.78 -2.83 0.08
CA TYR A 71 17.59 -3.65 -0.20
C TYR A 71 17.69 -5.04 0.43
N GLY A 72 17.75 -5.08 1.76
CA GLY A 72 17.89 -6.33 2.51
C GLY A 72 17.96 -6.13 4.02
N ALA A 73 18.35 -7.19 4.73
CA ALA A 73 18.60 -7.18 6.16
C ALA A 73 20.09 -7.36 6.45
N CYS A 74 20.56 -6.70 7.51
CA CYS A 74 21.89 -6.95 8.05
C CYS A 74 21.86 -8.23 8.90
N VAL A 75 22.81 -9.13 8.69
CA VAL A 75 22.95 -10.38 9.43
C VAL A 75 24.38 -10.52 9.91
N VAL A 76 24.56 -11.03 11.13
CA VAL A 76 25.88 -11.37 11.68
C VAL A 76 26.09 -12.87 11.49
N GLU A 77 27.15 -13.25 10.78
CA GLU A 77 27.51 -14.66 10.57
C GLU A 77 28.87 -14.95 11.25
N PRO A 78 29.07 -16.16 11.80
CA PRO A 78 30.38 -16.57 12.31
C PRO A 78 31.39 -16.69 11.16
N PHE A 79 32.64 -16.31 11.42
CA PHE A 79 33.71 -16.37 10.42
C PHE A 79 34.02 -17.83 10.07
N PRO A 80 34.22 -18.20 8.79
CA PRO A 80 34.36 -19.60 8.39
C PRO A 80 35.53 -20.34 9.03
N THR A 81 36.60 -19.61 9.37
CA THR A 81 37.84 -20.16 9.94
C THR A 81 37.92 -20.07 11.46
N ASP A 82 37.13 -19.20 12.08
CA ASP A 82 37.17 -18.97 13.53
C ASP A 82 35.77 -18.54 14.03
N ASN A 83 35.12 -19.43 14.79
CA ASN A 83 33.78 -19.20 15.32
C ASN A 83 33.74 -18.16 16.46
N THR A 84 34.88 -17.71 16.96
CA THR A 84 34.93 -16.57 17.91
C THR A 84 34.81 -15.24 17.18
N LEU A 85 35.15 -15.23 15.89
CA LEU A 85 35.03 -14.07 15.03
C LEU A 85 33.66 -14.05 14.35
N HIS A 86 33.04 -12.88 14.33
CA HIS A 86 31.79 -12.65 13.63
C HIS A 86 31.97 -11.55 12.61
N TYR A 87 31.33 -11.69 11.44
CA TYR A 87 31.35 -10.68 10.40
C TYR A 87 29.92 -10.29 10.01
N LEU A 88 29.80 -9.03 9.56
CA LEU A 88 28.56 -8.48 9.07
C LEU A 88 28.39 -8.84 7.60
N LYS A 89 27.20 -9.30 7.24
CA LYS A 89 26.83 -9.65 5.88
C LYS A 89 25.42 -9.18 5.59
N CYS A 90 25.18 -8.74 4.36
CA CYS A 90 23.84 -8.39 3.91
C CYS A 90 23.11 -9.61 3.35
N SER A 91 21.89 -9.82 3.83
CA SER A 91 20.92 -10.78 3.27
C SER A 91 19.94 -10.02 2.38
N CYS A 92 20.12 -10.16 1.06
CA CYS A 92 19.39 -9.38 0.07
C CYS A 92 18.00 -9.95 -0.24
N VAL A 93 17.06 -9.06 -0.57
CA VAL A 93 15.80 -9.46 -1.20
C VAL A 93 16.10 -10.12 -2.56
N PRO A 94 15.36 -11.15 -3.03
CA PRO A 94 15.71 -11.92 -4.23
C PRO A 94 15.90 -11.14 -5.54
N GLN A 95 15.50 -9.88 -5.58
CA GLN A 95 15.62 -8.97 -6.73
C GLN A 95 16.98 -8.27 -6.77
N TYR A 96 17.68 -8.24 -5.64
CA TYR A 96 18.92 -7.50 -5.44
C TYR A 96 20.07 -8.44 -5.03
N THR A 97 21.30 -8.00 -5.30
CA THR A 97 22.56 -8.70 -5.05
C THR A 97 23.66 -7.67 -4.77
N GLY A 98 24.90 -8.14 -4.59
CA GLY A 98 26.03 -7.32 -4.19
C GLY A 98 26.29 -7.38 -2.69
N GLU A 99 27.46 -6.86 -2.27
CA GLU A 99 27.86 -6.84 -0.86
C GLU A 99 26.89 -6.01 0.01
N PHE A 100 26.29 -4.97 -0.58
CA PHE A 100 25.37 -4.03 0.07
C PHE A 100 23.93 -4.12 -0.45
N CYS A 101 23.60 -5.17 -1.20
CA CYS A 101 22.28 -5.34 -1.83
C CYS A 101 21.85 -4.15 -2.71
N ASP A 102 22.78 -3.52 -3.41
CA ASP A 102 22.59 -2.33 -4.24
C ASP A 102 22.48 -2.65 -5.74
N LEU A 103 22.83 -3.88 -6.13
CA LEU A 103 22.83 -4.31 -7.52
C LEU A 103 21.56 -5.08 -7.85
N LEU A 104 20.91 -4.76 -8.97
CA LEU A 104 19.75 -5.52 -9.43
C LEU A 104 20.19 -6.84 -10.08
N VAL A 105 19.53 -7.94 -9.74
CA VAL A 105 19.77 -9.23 -10.40
C VAL A 105 19.31 -9.16 -11.86
N GLU A 106 20.09 -9.76 -12.77
CA GLU A 106 19.71 -9.83 -14.17
C GLU A 106 18.34 -10.50 -14.35
N GLY A 107 17.45 -9.84 -15.10
CA GLY A 107 16.10 -10.34 -15.34
C GLY A 107 15.14 -10.21 -14.14
N ALA A 108 15.53 -9.56 -13.04
CA ALA A 108 14.64 -9.32 -11.90
C ALA A 108 13.33 -8.66 -12.32
N LEU A 109 13.39 -7.65 -13.19
CA LEU A 109 12.20 -6.96 -13.71
C LEU A 109 11.26 -7.90 -14.47
N ILE A 110 11.80 -8.82 -15.26
CA ILE A 110 11.00 -9.78 -16.04
C ILE A 110 10.32 -10.76 -15.09
N ARG A 111 11.04 -11.25 -14.07
CA ARG A 111 10.47 -12.15 -13.05
C ARG A 111 9.31 -11.49 -12.31
N GLU A 112 9.46 -10.23 -11.92
CA GLU A 112 8.37 -9.47 -11.28
C GLU A 112 7.19 -9.27 -12.23
N LEU A 113 7.44 -8.89 -13.49
CA LEU A 113 6.39 -8.71 -14.48
C LEU A 113 5.58 -10.00 -14.70
N ILE A 114 6.26 -11.14 -14.78
CA ILE A 114 5.61 -12.45 -14.91
C ILE A 114 4.82 -12.77 -13.63
N ASN A 115 5.38 -12.50 -12.45
CA ASN A 115 4.72 -12.77 -11.17
C ASN A 115 3.42 -11.95 -11.01
N PHE A 116 3.42 -10.68 -11.43
CA PHE A 116 2.23 -9.81 -11.39
C PHE A 116 1.29 -9.97 -12.60
N SER A 117 1.70 -10.71 -13.63
CA SER A 117 0.92 -10.88 -14.86
C SER A 117 -0.48 -11.47 -14.66
N PRO A 118 -0.73 -12.44 -13.74
CA PRO A 118 -2.08 -12.98 -13.57
C PRO A 118 -3.05 -11.93 -13.01
N PHE A 119 -2.57 -11.10 -12.08
CA PHE A 119 -3.36 -10.00 -11.52
C PHE A 119 -3.70 -8.96 -12.60
N ALA A 120 -2.70 -8.54 -13.38
CA ALA A 120 -2.92 -7.62 -14.49
C ALA A 120 -3.90 -8.19 -15.53
N GLY A 121 -3.77 -9.48 -15.85
CA GLY A 121 -4.68 -10.19 -16.75
C GLY A 121 -6.12 -10.25 -16.22
N HIS A 122 -6.31 -10.50 -14.93
CA HIS A 122 -7.62 -10.43 -14.30
C HIS A 122 -8.21 -9.03 -14.36
N MET A 123 -7.44 -7.99 -14.01
CA MET A 123 -7.92 -6.60 -14.08
C MET A 123 -8.31 -6.20 -15.50
N PHE A 124 -7.53 -6.64 -16.50
CA PHE A 124 -7.84 -6.41 -17.91
C PHE A 124 -9.12 -7.12 -18.37
N THR A 125 -9.31 -8.39 -18.00
CA THR A 125 -10.52 -9.15 -18.39
C THR A 125 -11.78 -8.57 -17.76
N PHE A 126 -11.74 -8.19 -16.47
CA PHE A 126 -12.85 -7.48 -15.83
C PHE A 126 -13.17 -6.17 -16.54
N PHE A 127 -12.15 -5.39 -16.91
CA PHE A 127 -12.34 -4.15 -17.64
C PHE A 127 -12.95 -4.39 -19.03
N CYS A 128 -12.51 -5.41 -19.77
CA CYS A 128 -13.09 -5.77 -21.06
C CYS A 128 -14.56 -6.20 -20.96
N VAL A 129 -14.91 -7.02 -19.96
CA VAL A 129 -16.30 -7.43 -19.72
C VAL A 129 -17.17 -6.23 -19.32
N PHE A 130 -16.64 -5.33 -18.49
CA PHE A 130 -17.32 -4.10 -18.11
C PHE A 130 -17.61 -3.24 -19.36
N LEU A 131 -16.61 -2.98 -20.19
CA LEU A 131 -16.79 -2.24 -21.44
C LEU A 131 -17.79 -2.93 -22.38
N PHE A 132 -17.69 -4.25 -22.54
CA PHE A 132 -18.64 -5.01 -23.36
C PHE A 132 -20.07 -4.87 -22.83
N TYR A 133 -20.26 -5.02 -21.52
CA TYR A 133 -21.58 -4.87 -20.90
C TYR A 133 -22.18 -3.49 -21.14
N PHE A 134 -21.43 -2.41 -20.92
CA PHE A 134 -21.95 -1.06 -21.14
C PHE A 134 -22.17 -0.73 -22.62
N CYS A 135 -21.24 -1.11 -23.50
CA CYS A 135 -21.35 -0.84 -24.94
C CYS A 135 -22.43 -1.67 -25.63
N CYS A 136 -22.61 -2.93 -25.26
CA CYS A 136 -23.60 -3.82 -25.88
C CYS A 136 -25.00 -3.67 -25.27
N ARG A 137 -25.12 -3.52 -23.93
CA ARG A 137 -26.44 -3.33 -23.29
C ARG A 137 -27.08 -1.99 -23.65
N HIS A 138 -26.29 -0.93 -23.85
CA HIS A 138 -26.81 0.34 -24.36
C HIS A 138 -27.34 0.21 -25.80
N ARG A 139 -26.84 -0.75 -26.57
CA ARG A 139 -27.24 -0.97 -27.96
C ARG A 139 -28.50 -1.82 -28.09
N ASP A 140 -28.76 -2.70 -27.11
CA ASP A 140 -29.92 -3.60 -27.08
C ASP A 140 -31.10 -3.07 -26.24
N SER A 141 -31.01 -1.87 -25.66
CA SER A 141 -32.18 -1.22 -25.05
C SER A 141 -33.14 -0.78 -26.16
N LYS A 142 -33.98 -1.71 -26.63
CA LYS A 142 -35.19 -1.37 -27.38
C LYS A 142 -36.00 -0.34 -26.57
N PRO A 143 -36.66 0.63 -27.20
CA PRO A 143 -37.56 1.51 -26.47
C PRO A 143 -38.57 0.63 -25.74
N LYS A 144 -38.71 0.84 -24.42
CA LYS A 144 -39.73 0.14 -23.63
C LYS A 144 -41.07 0.51 -24.25
N ILE A 145 -41.71 -0.43 -24.94
CA ILE A 145 -43.06 -0.24 -25.47
C ILE A 145 -43.96 -0.01 -24.26
N SER A 146 -44.63 1.14 -24.24
CA SER A 146 -45.63 1.47 -23.23
C SER A 146 -46.81 0.52 -23.41
N LEU A 147 -47.31 -0.06 -22.31
CA LEU A 147 -48.51 -0.91 -22.32
C LEU A 147 -49.76 -0.21 -22.91
N VAL A 148 -49.71 1.11 -23.08
CA VAL A 148 -50.78 1.91 -23.67
C VAL A 148 -50.91 1.68 -25.19
N ASP A 149 -49.83 1.29 -25.88
CA ASP A 149 -49.83 1.16 -27.35
C ASP A 149 -50.31 -0.21 -27.86
N GLU A 150 -50.49 -1.21 -26.99
CA GLU A 150 -50.87 -2.58 -27.37
C GLU A 150 -52.29 -2.98 -26.95
N VAL A 151 -53.04 -2.09 -26.28
CA VAL A 151 -54.44 -2.37 -25.93
C VAL A 151 -55.29 -2.20 -27.20
N PRO A 152 -55.92 -3.26 -27.73
CA PRO A 152 -56.88 -3.09 -28.82
C PRO A 152 -58.03 -2.24 -28.29
N ASP A 153 -58.45 -1.21 -29.05
CA ASP A 153 -59.66 -0.46 -28.74
C ASP A 153 -60.82 -1.44 -28.57
N ALA A 154 -61.20 -1.71 -27.31
CA ALA A 154 -62.29 -2.61 -27.00
C ALA A 154 -63.57 -2.03 -27.61
N PRO A 155 -64.40 -2.84 -28.30
CA PRO A 155 -65.64 -2.35 -28.87
C PRO A 155 -66.50 -1.79 -27.73
N ARG A 156 -66.77 -0.49 -27.80
CA ARG A 156 -67.71 0.19 -26.92
C ARG A 156 -69.07 -0.47 -27.08
N THR A 157 -69.45 -1.37 -26.18
CA THR A 157 -70.84 -1.59 -25.74
C THR A 157 -70.91 -2.79 -24.78
N ILE A 158 -71.69 -2.60 -23.72
CA ILE A 158 -72.18 -3.59 -22.74
C ILE A 158 -71.22 -3.96 -21.60
N ASP A 159 -70.47 -3.00 -21.05
CA ASP A 159 -69.89 -3.12 -19.70
C ASP A 159 -70.40 -1.97 -18.84
N ASP A 160 -71.72 -1.92 -18.63
CA ASP A 160 -72.28 -1.12 -17.55
C ASP A 160 -72.33 -2.00 -16.30
N PRO A 161 -71.34 -1.89 -15.37
CA PRO A 161 -71.22 -2.80 -14.24
C PRO A 161 -72.44 -2.77 -13.32
N LYS A 162 -73.25 -1.70 -13.41
CA LYS A 162 -74.52 -1.53 -12.70
C LYS A 162 -75.60 -2.51 -13.18
N ILE A 163 -75.52 -2.98 -14.42
CA ILE A 163 -76.43 -3.95 -15.03
C ILE A 163 -75.95 -5.38 -14.75
N LEU A 164 -74.63 -5.63 -14.80
CA LEU A 164 -74.08 -6.97 -14.63
C LEU A 164 -74.05 -7.47 -13.18
N TYR A 165 -73.89 -6.59 -12.19
CA TYR A 165 -73.77 -6.99 -10.77
C TYR A 165 -74.61 -6.12 -9.82
N PRO A 166 -75.94 -6.09 -9.96
CA PRO A 166 -76.81 -5.20 -9.19
C PRO A 166 -76.83 -5.52 -7.68
N ALA A 167 -76.38 -6.70 -7.27
CA ALA A 167 -76.29 -7.11 -5.87
C ALA A 167 -74.95 -6.75 -5.19
N ALA A 168 -73.94 -6.31 -5.96
CA ALA A 168 -72.63 -5.93 -5.43
C ALA A 168 -72.52 -4.44 -5.08
N LEU A 169 -73.49 -3.62 -5.51
CA LEU A 169 -73.59 -2.21 -5.19
C LEU A 169 -74.53 -2.03 -4.00
N LEU A 170 -73.96 -1.88 -2.80
CA LEU A 170 -74.70 -1.43 -1.62
C LEU A 170 -75.19 0.01 -1.86
N PRO A 171 -76.39 0.39 -1.38
CA PRO A 171 -76.85 1.78 -1.46
C PRO A 171 -75.85 2.69 -0.72
N GLU A 172 -75.54 3.83 -1.33
CA GLU A 172 -74.60 4.83 -0.80
C GLU A 172 -75.05 5.29 0.59
N THR A 173 -74.47 4.71 1.63
CA THR A 173 -74.44 5.31 2.96
C THR A 173 -73.42 6.45 2.97
N GLU A 174 -73.87 7.56 3.52
CA GLU A 174 -73.25 8.88 3.56
C GLU A 174 -71.78 8.88 4.02
N GLU A 175 -70.99 9.66 3.28
CA GLU A 175 -69.69 10.29 3.56
C GLU A 175 -68.83 9.78 4.74
N GLU A 176 -67.69 9.17 4.39
CA GLU A 176 -66.44 9.32 5.16
C GLU A 176 -65.41 10.04 4.28
N PRO A 177 -64.71 11.08 4.78
CA PRO A 177 -63.77 11.85 3.99
C PRO A 177 -62.52 10.98 3.77
N ARG A 178 -62.34 10.48 2.55
CA ARG A 178 -61.15 9.71 2.22
C ARG A 178 -60.04 10.68 1.83
N GLU A 179 -59.02 10.72 2.68
CA GLU A 179 -57.82 11.55 2.63
C GLU A 179 -57.27 11.71 1.21
N GLU A 180 -57.12 12.96 0.76
CA GLU A 180 -56.33 13.28 -0.43
C GLU A 180 -54.89 12.84 -0.16
N GLU A 181 -54.43 11.79 -0.84
CA GLU A 181 -53.01 11.49 -0.94
C GLU A 181 -52.32 12.72 -1.54
N LEU A 182 -51.55 13.38 -0.68
CA LEU A 182 -50.87 14.63 -0.98
C LEU A 182 -49.82 14.38 -2.06
N ASP A 183 -50.16 14.71 -3.32
CA ASP A 183 -49.26 14.57 -4.46
C ASP A 183 -47.93 15.30 -4.15
N GLY A 184 -46.81 14.61 -4.34
CA GLY A 184 -45.48 15.09 -3.96
C GLY A 184 -45.12 16.44 -4.61
N PHE A 185 -45.78 16.75 -5.72
CA PHE A 185 -45.67 18.04 -6.40
C PHE A 185 -46.24 19.21 -5.56
N THR A 186 -47.31 18.98 -4.81
CA THR A 186 -47.96 19.98 -3.93
C THR A 186 -47.11 20.26 -2.70
N VAL A 187 -46.47 19.23 -2.12
CA VAL A 187 -45.52 19.36 -1.00
C VAL A 187 -44.30 20.16 -1.42
N THR A 188 -43.77 19.90 -2.61
CA THR A 188 -42.57 20.58 -3.12
C THR A 188 -42.84 22.06 -3.39
N ARG A 189 -44.05 22.39 -3.89
CA ARG A 189 -44.48 23.78 -4.09
C ARG A 189 -44.64 24.55 -2.79
N LEU A 190 -45.24 23.94 -1.76
CA LEU A 190 -45.41 24.56 -0.45
C LEU A 190 -44.07 24.78 0.28
N LEU A 191 -43.12 23.85 0.15
CA LEU A 191 -41.77 24.02 0.69
C LEU A 191 -41.00 25.16 0.01
N GLN A 192 -41.19 25.37 -1.30
CA GLN A 192 -40.59 26.50 -2.01
C GLN A 192 -41.17 27.86 -1.60
N GLU A 193 -42.46 27.93 -1.29
CA GLU A 193 -43.08 29.16 -0.79
C GLU A 193 -42.60 29.51 0.63
N LEU A 194 -42.41 28.51 1.50
CA LEU A 194 -41.86 28.72 2.85
C LEU A 194 -40.38 29.12 2.85
N GLN A 195 -39.58 28.69 1.88
CA GLN A 195 -38.18 29.11 1.74
C GLN A 195 -37.98 30.54 1.21
N LYS A 196 -39.06 31.21 0.76
CA LYS A 196 -39.04 32.60 0.29
C LYS A 196 -39.64 33.60 1.30
N SER A 197 -39.96 33.16 2.52
CA SER A 197 -40.34 33.99 3.67
C SER A 197 -39.13 34.28 4.54
#